data_AF-A0A8X6J253-F1
#
_entry.id   AF-A0A8X6J253-F1
#
_cell.length_a   1.000
_cell.length_b   1.000
_cell.length_c   1.000
_cell.angle_alpha   90.00
_cell.angle_beta   90.00
_cell.angle_gamma   90.00
#
_symmetry.space_group_name_H-M   'P 1'
#
loop_
_entity.id
_entity.type
_entity.pdbx_description
1 polymer ?
#
loop_
_entity_poly.entity_id
_entity_poly.type
_entity_poly.pdbx_seq_one_letter_code
_entity_poly.pdbx_strand_id
1 'polypeptide(L)'
;MARECLHLLSSRMLQGRVLVFSAAICIIIFISLYNHFETKISKLDEARKKLASVVSEIEWKNLAPSQAKALQLLNKEENSVEISNTFDDSVIIYNRVPKTGSTSFMGVAYDLCSRNGFNVLHINTTKNAHVLSLSDQVRFVQNVSLWSAKKPALYHGHIAFLDFSRFGMSKKPIFINIVRKPLDRLVSYYYFLRYGDDFRPYVVRRRQGNKMSFDDCVMRREKDCDPENMWLQVPFFCGHYAEC
;
A
#
# COMPACT_ATOMS: atom_id res chain seq x y z
N MET A 1 -65.57 -4.36 37.50
CA MET A 1 -64.25 -5.04 37.51
C MET A 1 -64.05 -6.08 36.40
N ALA A 2 -64.97 -7.00 36.10
CA ALA A 2 -64.73 -8.01 35.04
C ALA A 2 -64.72 -7.46 33.59
N ARG A 3 -65.53 -6.43 33.28
CA ARG A 3 -65.62 -5.83 31.92
C ARG A 3 -64.36 -5.04 31.50
N GLU A 4 -63.68 -4.39 32.44
CA GLU A 4 -62.48 -3.58 32.15
C GLU A 4 -61.25 -4.46 31.87
N CYS A 5 -61.15 -5.60 32.55
CA CYS A 5 -60.03 -6.53 32.38
C CYS A 5 -60.05 -7.22 30.99
N LEU A 6 -61.25 -7.55 30.47
CA LEU A 6 -61.39 -8.11 29.11
C LEU A 6 -61.02 -7.09 28.01
N HIS A 7 -61.34 -5.80 28.21
CA HIS A 7 -61.02 -4.74 27.25
C HIS A 7 -59.50 -4.48 27.15
N LEU A 8 -58.79 -4.57 28.28
CA LEU A 8 -57.33 -4.42 28.34
C LEU A 8 -56.58 -5.59 27.66
N LEU A 9 -57.06 -6.82 27.84
CA LEU A 9 -56.50 -8.01 27.16
C LEU A 9 -56.75 -7.97 25.65
N SER A 10 -57.95 -7.58 25.22
CA SER A 10 -58.29 -7.42 23.80
C SER A 10 -57.45 -6.33 23.11
N SER A 11 -57.25 -5.18 23.75
CA SER A 11 -56.45 -4.06 23.23
C SER A 11 -54.96 -4.43 23.07
N ARG A 12 -54.36 -5.13 24.05
CA ARG A 12 -52.97 -5.60 23.97
C ARG A 12 -52.76 -6.66 22.88
N MET A 13 -53.73 -7.58 22.70
CA MET A 13 -53.67 -8.56 21.62
C MET A 13 -53.81 -7.91 20.23
N LEU A 14 -54.65 -6.87 20.12
CA LEU A 14 -54.81 -6.11 18.88
C LEU A 14 -53.53 -5.30 18.55
N GLN A 15 -52.91 -4.66 19.55
CA GLN A 15 -51.62 -3.96 19.39
C GLN A 15 -50.48 -4.91 18.97
N GLY A 16 -50.39 -6.11 19.56
CA GLY A 16 -49.39 -7.10 19.16
C GLY A 16 -49.55 -7.58 17.72
N ARG A 17 -50.80 -7.78 17.26
CA ARG A 17 -51.09 -8.13 15.87
C ARG A 17 -50.72 -7.00 14.91
N VAL A 18 -51.07 -5.75 15.22
CA VAL A 18 -50.72 -4.58 14.39
C VAL A 18 -49.19 -4.40 14.30
N LEU A 19 -48.45 -4.65 15.38
CA LEU A 19 -46.99 -4.59 15.36
C LEU A 19 -46.38 -5.66 14.44
N VAL A 20 -46.90 -6.90 14.49
CA VAL A 20 -46.45 -7.99 13.61
C VAL A 20 -46.78 -7.69 12.15
N PHE A 21 -47.97 -7.16 11.85
CA PHE A 21 -48.34 -6.77 10.48
C PHE A 21 -47.46 -5.63 9.95
N SER A 22 -47.18 -4.60 10.74
CA SER A 22 -46.29 -3.51 10.33
C SER A 22 -44.85 -3.98 10.10
N ALA A 23 -44.32 -4.87 10.95
CA ALA A 23 -43.00 -5.46 10.77
C ALA A 23 -42.92 -6.30 9.47
N ALA A 24 -43.96 -7.09 9.18
CA ALA A 24 -44.03 -7.89 7.95
C ALA A 24 -44.04 -6.99 6.69
N ILE A 25 -44.78 -5.88 6.72
CA ILE A 25 -44.81 -4.91 5.62
C ILE A 25 -43.43 -4.26 5.41
N CYS A 26 -42.75 -3.86 6.50
CA CYS A 26 -41.40 -3.30 6.42
C CYS A 26 -40.39 -4.28 5.81
N ILE A 27 -40.47 -5.57 6.17
CA ILE A 27 -39.60 -6.61 5.59
C ILE A 27 -39.87 -6.78 4.09
N ILE A 28 -41.13 -6.80 3.67
CA ILE A 28 -41.50 -6.93 2.25
C ILE A 28 -40.98 -5.73 1.45
N ILE A 29 -41.13 -4.51 1.98
CA ILE A 29 -40.61 -3.29 1.34
C ILE A 29 -39.09 -3.36 1.23
N PHE A 30 -38.39 -3.78 2.30
CA PHE A 30 -36.94 -3.91 2.30
C PHE A 30 -36.45 -4.92 1.25
N ILE A 31 -37.10 -6.09 1.15
CA ILE A 31 -36.76 -7.11 0.15
C ILE A 31 -37.01 -6.57 -1.27
N SER A 32 -38.13 -5.88 -1.50
CA SER A 32 -38.43 -5.29 -2.80
C SER A 32 -37.40 -4.22 -3.20
N LEU A 33 -36.98 -3.38 -2.25
CA LEU A 33 -35.96 -2.37 -2.49
C LEU A 33 -34.59 -3.01 -2.75
N TYR A 34 -34.22 -4.02 -1.95
CA TYR A 34 -32.97 -4.75 -2.13
C TYR A 34 -32.89 -5.35 -3.54
N ASN A 35 -33.94 -6.05 -3.98
CA ASN A 35 -34.01 -6.62 -5.32
C ASN A 35 -33.95 -5.54 -6.42
N HIS A 36 -34.60 -4.39 -6.21
CA HIS A 36 -34.51 -3.27 -7.15
C HIS A 36 -33.08 -2.73 -7.27
N PHE A 37 -32.39 -2.53 -6.15
CA PHE A 37 -31.01 -2.05 -6.15
C PHE A 37 -30.04 -3.05 -6.77
N GLU A 38 -30.17 -4.35 -6.46
CA GLU A 38 -29.38 -5.41 -7.10
C GLU A 38 -29.51 -5.39 -8.63
N THR A 39 -30.75 -5.25 -9.15
CA THR A 39 -30.94 -5.17 -10.62
C THR A 39 -30.32 -3.92 -11.23
N LYS A 40 -30.30 -2.79 -10.52
CA LYS A 40 -29.66 -1.56 -10.98
C LYS A 40 -28.14 -1.67 -10.99
N ILE A 41 -27.55 -2.27 -9.94
CA ILE A 41 -26.11 -2.50 -9.83
C ILE A 41 -25.66 -3.44 -10.94
N SER A 42 -26.37 -4.55 -11.14
CA SER A 42 -26.06 -5.52 -12.20
C SER A 42 -26.06 -4.88 -13.60
N LYS A 43 -27.05 -4.02 -13.91
CA LYS A 43 -27.09 -3.26 -15.17
C LYS A 43 -25.92 -2.28 -15.31
N LEU A 44 -25.52 -1.64 -14.22
CA LEU A 44 -24.39 -0.69 -14.22
C LEU A 44 -23.06 -1.41 -14.45
N ASP A 45 -22.88 -2.58 -13.84
CA ASP A 45 -21.70 -3.42 -14.03
C ASP A 45 -21.60 -3.95 -15.46
N GLU A 46 -22.72 -4.36 -16.06
CA GLU A 46 -22.74 -4.78 -17.46
C GLU A 46 -22.38 -3.63 -18.40
N ALA A 47 -22.93 -2.43 -18.16
CA ALA A 47 -22.58 -1.23 -18.93
C ALA A 47 -21.10 -0.86 -18.79
N ARG A 48 -20.53 -0.96 -17.58
CA ARG A 48 -19.11 -0.73 -17.33
C ARG A 48 -18.22 -1.75 -18.04
N LYS A 49 -18.59 -3.03 -18.04
CA LYS A 49 -17.85 -4.08 -18.76
C LYS A 49 -17.85 -3.84 -20.28
N LYS A 50 -19.00 -3.46 -20.85
CA LYS A 50 -19.11 -3.09 -22.27
C LYS A 50 -18.27 -1.86 -22.61
N LEU A 51 -18.25 -0.85 -21.74
CA LEU A 51 -17.42 0.33 -21.93
C LEU A 51 -15.93 -0.05 -21.89
N ALA A 52 -15.51 -0.87 -20.92
CA ALA A 52 -14.13 -1.31 -20.81
C ALA A 52 -13.66 -2.10 -22.05
N SER A 53 -14.51 -2.97 -22.61
CA SER A 53 -14.15 -3.72 -23.83
C SER A 53 -14.05 -2.83 -25.07
N VAL A 54 -14.91 -1.81 -25.18
CA VAL A 54 -14.84 -0.86 -26.31
C VAL A 54 -13.60 0.03 -26.18
N VAL A 55 -13.27 0.49 -24.97
CA VAL A 55 -12.06 1.29 -24.73
C VAL A 55 -10.80 0.50 -25.05
N SER A 56 -10.70 -0.76 -24.61
CA SER A 56 -9.53 -1.59 -24.91
C SER A 56 -9.38 -1.89 -26.41
N GLU A 57 -10.49 -2.06 -27.14
CA GLU A 57 -10.47 -2.23 -28.60
C GLU A 57 -9.98 -0.95 -29.30
N ILE A 58 -10.40 0.23 -28.84
CA ILE A 58 -9.95 1.53 -29.37
C ILE A 58 -8.47 1.76 -29.06
N GLU A 59 -8.01 1.43 -27.85
CA GLU A 59 -6.59 1.49 -27.48
C GLU A 59 -5.74 0.58 -28.36
N TRP A 60 -6.21 -0.64 -28.64
CA TRP A 60 -5.52 -1.58 -29.53
C TRP A 60 -5.42 -1.06 -30.97
N LYS A 61 -6.48 -0.45 -31.49
CA LYS A 61 -6.51 0.13 -32.85
C LYS A 61 -5.62 1.37 -32.99
N ASN A 62 -5.40 2.11 -31.91
CA ASN A 62 -4.57 3.32 -31.90
C ASN A 62 -3.10 3.08 -31.52
N LEU A 63 -2.69 1.83 -31.28
CA LEU A 63 -1.32 1.49 -30.90
C LEU A 63 -0.37 1.58 -32.10
N ALA A 64 0.78 2.23 -31.92
CA ALA A 64 1.81 2.33 -32.96
C ALA A 64 2.39 0.93 -33.29
N PRO A 65 2.73 0.62 -34.57
CA PRO A 65 3.25 -0.70 -34.97
C PRO A 65 4.50 -1.15 -34.20
N SER A 66 5.30 -0.20 -33.70
CA SER A 66 6.47 -0.45 -32.85
C SER A 66 6.11 -0.98 -31.45
N GLN A 67 4.99 -0.53 -30.88
CA GLN A 67 4.50 -0.96 -29.57
C GLN A 67 3.78 -2.33 -29.66
N ALA A 68 3.06 -2.58 -30.75
CA ALA A 68 2.43 -3.89 -30.99
C ALA A 68 3.47 -5.02 -31.10
N LYS A 69 4.63 -4.76 -31.72
CA LYS A 69 5.74 -5.72 -31.82
C LYS A 69 6.42 -5.97 -30.48
N ALA A 70 6.55 -4.95 -29.64
CA ALA A 70 7.06 -5.10 -28.27
C ALA A 70 6.11 -5.92 -27.40
N LEU A 71 4.80 -5.70 -27.51
CA LEU A 71 3.79 -6.47 -26.76
C LEU A 71 3.67 -7.92 -27.24
N GLN A 72 3.82 -8.17 -28.55
CA GLN A 72 3.89 -9.54 -29.08
C GLN A 72 5.09 -10.32 -28.57
N LEU A 73 6.23 -9.66 -28.35
CA LEU A 73 7.41 -10.30 -27.75
C LEU A 73 7.18 -10.62 -26.27
N LEU A 74 6.51 -9.73 -25.53
CA LEU A 74 6.11 -9.97 -24.13
C LEU A 74 5.10 -11.12 -24.01
N ASN A 75 4.06 -11.17 -24.86
CA ASN A 75 3.06 -12.24 -24.84
C ASN A 75 3.63 -13.60 -25.29
N LYS A 76 4.71 -13.60 -26.08
CA LYS A 76 5.40 -14.83 -26.48
C LYS A 76 6.25 -15.42 -25.36
N GLU A 77 6.76 -14.60 -24.44
CA GLU A 77 7.42 -15.07 -23.21
C GLU A 77 6.39 -15.53 -22.15
N GLU A 78 5.20 -14.94 -22.12
CA GLU A 78 4.13 -15.30 -21.17
C GLU A 78 3.49 -16.68 -21.43
N ASN A 79 3.42 -17.12 -22.69
CA ASN A 79 2.77 -18.39 -23.05
C ASN A 79 3.64 -19.65 -22.83
N SER A 80 4.88 -19.51 -22.35
CA SER A 80 5.77 -20.65 -22.03
C SER A 80 6.04 -20.84 -20.53
N VAL A 81 5.42 -20.05 -19.66
CA VAL A 81 5.67 -20.13 -18.22
C VAL A 81 4.39 -20.59 -17.52
N GLU A 82 4.44 -21.76 -16.88
CA GLU A 82 3.40 -22.24 -15.96
C GLU A 82 3.11 -21.16 -14.89
N ILE A 83 1.98 -20.46 -15.02
CA ILE A 83 1.57 -19.34 -14.17
C ILE A 83 1.25 -19.78 -12.71
N SER A 84 1.17 -21.08 -12.41
CA SER A 84 0.78 -21.55 -11.07
C SER A 84 1.92 -21.68 -10.05
N ASN A 85 3.20 -21.59 -10.45
CA ASN A 85 4.35 -21.80 -9.55
C ASN A 85 5.34 -20.62 -9.46
N THR A 86 5.14 -19.52 -10.20
CA THR A 86 6.11 -18.41 -10.27
C THR A 86 6.04 -17.45 -9.09
N PHE A 87 4.86 -17.30 -8.47
CA PHE A 87 4.67 -16.36 -7.37
C PHE A 87 5.22 -16.87 -6.04
N ASP A 88 5.28 -18.17 -5.80
CA ASP A 88 5.73 -18.73 -4.52
C ASP A 88 7.20 -18.43 -4.21
N ASP A 89 8.02 -18.22 -5.25
CA ASP A 89 9.43 -17.83 -5.11
C ASP A 89 9.66 -16.34 -5.42
N SER A 90 8.59 -15.52 -5.46
CA SER A 90 8.69 -14.08 -5.74
C SER A 90 9.09 -13.27 -4.52
N VAL A 91 9.95 -12.28 -4.76
CA VAL A 91 10.43 -11.36 -3.73
C VAL A 91 10.24 -9.92 -4.18
N ILE A 92 9.62 -9.12 -3.33
CA ILE A 92 9.50 -7.67 -3.48
C ILE A 92 10.43 -6.99 -2.46
N ILE A 93 11.20 -6.02 -2.90
CA ILE A 93 11.96 -5.12 -2.03
C ILE A 93 11.36 -3.72 -2.13
N TYR A 94 10.79 -3.26 -1.03
CA TYR A 94 10.39 -1.88 -0.82
C TYR A 94 11.46 -1.12 -0.05
N ASN A 95 12.42 -0.54 -0.78
CA ASN A 95 13.52 0.24 -0.20
C ASN A 95 13.05 1.67 0.18
N ARG A 96 12.12 1.70 1.14
CA ARG A 96 11.30 2.86 1.51
C ARG A 96 12.09 4.12 1.86
N VAL A 97 11.78 5.21 1.16
CA VAL A 97 12.25 6.56 1.53
C VAL A 97 11.53 7.06 2.80
N PRO A 98 12.22 7.76 3.72
CA PRO A 98 11.58 8.39 4.87
C PRO A 98 10.58 9.50 4.48
N LYS A 99 9.46 9.58 5.21
CA LYS A 99 8.44 10.65 5.13
C LYS A 99 7.68 10.76 3.79
N THR A 100 7.49 9.62 3.12
CA THR A 100 6.76 9.49 1.85
C THR A 100 5.45 8.70 1.95
N GLY A 101 4.90 8.51 3.16
CA GLY A 101 3.71 7.66 3.38
C GLY A 101 4.05 6.17 3.54
N SER A 102 5.32 5.84 3.72
CA SER A 102 5.79 4.45 3.78
C SER A 102 5.22 3.63 4.95
N THR A 103 4.87 4.26 6.08
CA THR A 103 4.22 3.56 7.20
C THR A 103 2.80 3.13 6.85
N SER A 104 2.03 3.99 6.19
CA SER A 104 0.66 3.68 5.75
C SER A 104 0.65 2.55 4.73
N PHE A 105 1.54 2.60 3.73
CA PHE A 105 1.68 1.53 2.75
C PHE A 105 2.03 0.18 3.41
N MET A 106 2.93 0.21 4.39
CA MET A 106 3.29 -1.01 5.11
C MET A 106 2.17 -1.53 6.00
N GLY A 107 1.30 -0.67 6.55
CA GLY A 107 0.10 -1.10 7.26
C GLY A 107 -0.75 -2.04 6.40
N VAL A 108 -1.02 -1.64 5.15
CA VAL A 108 -1.76 -2.47 4.18
C VAL A 108 -1.04 -3.80 3.91
N ALA A 109 0.28 -3.77 3.72
CA ALA A 109 1.06 -4.98 3.47
C ALA A 109 1.02 -5.96 4.66
N TYR A 110 1.11 -5.46 5.91
CA TYR A 110 1.01 -6.29 7.11
C TYR A 110 -0.40 -6.86 7.30
N ASP A 111 -1.46 -6.12 6.95
CA ASP A 111 -2.84 -6.59 7.08
C ASP A 111 -3.18 -7.69 6.05
N LEU A 112 -2.58 -7.62 4.86
CA LEU A 112 -2.85 -8.56 3.76
C LEU A 112 -1.94 -9.79 3.75
N CYS A 113 -0.79 -9.76 4.43
CA CYS A 113 0.21 -10.81 4.30
C CYS A 113 -0.29 -12.20 4.72
N SER A 114 -1.04 -12.27 5.83
CA SER A 114 -1.60 -13.53 6.33
C SER A 114 -2.70 -14.07 5.43
N ARG A 115 -3.51 -13.21 4.80
CA ARG A 115 -4.63 -13.63 3.93
C ARG A 115 -4.15 -14.09 2.57
N ASN A 116 -3.10 -13.44 2.05
CA ASN A 116 -2.57 -13.68 0.72
C ASN A 116 -1.36 -14.62 0.72
N GLY A 117 -0.98 -15.18 1.87
CA GLY A 117 0.06 -16.21 1.96
C GLY A 117 1.49 -15.74 1.67
N PHE A 118 1.85 -14.50 2.03
CA PHE A 118 3.22 -13.99 1.88
C PHE A 118 3.80 -13.47 3.19
N ASN A 119 5.13 -13.33 3.26
CA ASN A 119 5.84 -12.85 4.43
C ASN A 119 6.21 -11.36 4.30
N VAL A 120 6.18 -10.61 5.40
CA VAL A 120 6.66 -9.22 5.45
C VAL A 120 7.84 -9.13 6.41
N LEU A 121 8.97 -8.65 5.93
CA LEU A 121 10.21 -8.58 6.70
C LEU A 121 10.77 -7.15 6.73
N HIS A 122 11.02 -6.63 7.93
CA HIS A 122 11.65 -5.32 8.10
C HIS A 122 13.18 -5.47 8.14
N ILE A 123 13.86 -4.71 7.28
CA ILE A 123 15.31 -4.60 7.25
C ILE A 123 15.72 -3.44 8.16
N ASN A 124 16.40 -3.77 9.25
CA ASN A 124 16.97 -2.77 10.16
C ASN A 124 18.47 -2.62 9.89
N THR A 125 18.95 -1.38 9.81
CA THR A 125 20.36 -1.06 9.61
C THR A 125 20.92 -0.29 10.78
N THR A 126 22.21 -0.50 11.08
CA THR A 126 22.88 0.22 12.16
C THR A 126 22.81 1.72 11.91
N LYS A 127 22.34 2.47 12.92
CA LYS A 127 22.14 3.93 12.85
C LYS A 127 21.24 4.41 11.70
N ASN A 128 20.38 3.54 11.15
CA ASN A 128 19.56 3.83 9.96
C ASN A 128 20.40 4.28 8.75
N ALA A 129 21.62 3.74 8.61
CA ALA A 129 22.42 3.94 7.40
C ALA A 129 21.71 3.34 6.19
N HIS A 130 21.61 4.12 5.11
CA HIS A 130 20.99 3.67 3.86
C HIS A 130 21.96 2.94 2.95
N VAL A 131 23.27 3.22 3.06
CA VAL A 131 24.34 2.51 2.35
C VAL A 131 24.87 1.38 3.22
N LEU A 132 24.81 0.16 2.71
CA LEU A 132 25.34 -1.05 3.34
C LEU A 132 26.83 -1.24 3.01
N SER A 133 27.59 -1.82 3.94
CA SER A 133 28.96 -2.28 3.65
C SER A 133 28.94 -3.40 2.60
N LEU A 134 30.03 -3.61 1.86
CA LEU A 134 30.08 -4.68 0.85
C LEU A 134 29.77 -6.06 1.46
N SER A 135 30.28 -6.34 2.66
CA SER A 135 29.97 -7.58 3.39
C SER A 135 28.48 -7.71 3.72
N ASP A 136 27.84 -6.62 4.13
CA ASP A 136 26.40 -6.63 4.41
C ASP A 136 25.57 -6.73 3.14
N GLN A 137 26.03 -6.15 2.03
CA GLN A 137 25.39 -6.30 0.71
C GLN A 137 25.38 -7.77 0.28
N VAL A 138 26.54 -8.45 0.35
CA VAL A 138 26.64 -9.88 0.02
C VAL A 138 25.71 -10.70 0.91
N ARG A 139 25.75 -10.48 2.22
CA ARG A 139 24.90 -11.19 3.18
C ARG A 139 23.42 -10.95 2.91
N PHE A 140 23.03 -9.71 2.62
CA PHE A 140 21.65 -9.35 2.31
C PHE A 140 21.17 -10.04 1.04
N VAL A 141 21.96 -9.99 -0.04
CA VAL A 141 21.63 -10.64 -1.31
C VAL A 141 21.48 -12.15 -1.14
N GLN A 142 22.40 -12.80 -0.43
CA GLN A 142 22.33 -14.23 -0.14
C GLN A 142 21.07 -14.58 0.67
N ASN A 143 20.80 -13.85 1.75
CA ASN A 143 19.63 -14.09 2.58
C ASN A 143 18.32 -13.93 1.80
N VAL A 144 18.18 -12.84 1.04
CA VAL A 144 16.97 -12.59 0.25
C VAL A 144 16.78 -13.65 -0.82
N SER A 145 17.87 -14.09 -1.45
CA SER A 145 17.78 -15.01 -2.58
C SER A 145 17.63 -16.48 -2.18
N LEU A 146 18.24 -16.89 -1.07
CA LEU A 146 18.34 -18.31 -0.68
C LEU A 146 17.35 -18.72 0.42
N TRP A 147 16.71 -17.76 1.11
CA TRP A 147 15.78 -18.06 2.19
C TRP A 147 14.40 -18.50 1.69
N SER A 148 14.33 -19.70 1.10
CA SER A 148 13.12 -20.28 0.52
C SER A 148 11.94 -20.33 1.48
N ALA A 149 12.16 -20.65 2.76
CA ALA A 149 11.12 -20.71 3.79
C ALA A 149 10.41 -19.38 4.08
N LYS A 150 10.91 -18.26 3.55
CA LYS A 150 10.27 -16.94 3.67
C LYS A 150 9.63 -16.46 2.39
N LYS A 151 9.74 -17.19 1.29
CA LYS A 151 9.11 -16.79 0.03
C LYS A 151 7.68 -17.33 -0.05
N PRO A 152 6.73 -16.57 -0.65
CA PRO A 152 6.91 -15.22 -1.18
C PRO A 152 7.10 -14.17 -0.08
N ALA A 153 7.91 -13.14 -0.35
CA ALA A 153 8.27 -12.13 0.65
C ALA A 153 8.24 -10.69 0.12
N LEU A 154 7.81 -9.77 0.99
CA LEU A 154 8.01 -8.33 0.88
C LEU A 154 9.00 -7.89 1.96
N TYR A 155 10.22 -7.54 1.53
CA TYR A 155 11.21 -6.91 2.37
C TYR A 155 11.05 -5.40 2.32
N HIS A 156 11.10 -4.71 3.45
CA HIS A 156 11.07 -3.24 3.49
C HIS A 156 12.08 -2.67 4.45
N GLY A 157 12.69 -1.54 4.11
CA GLY A 157 13.64 -0.86 4.98
C GLY A 157 14.25 0.37 4.33
N HIS A 158 14.95 1.17 5.15
CA HIS A 158 15.63 2.37 4.72
C HIS A 158 17.01 2.06 4.14
N ILE A 159 17.02 1.39 2.98
CA ILE A 159 18.26 1.04 2.25
C ILE A 159 18.27 1.70 0.87
N ALA A 160 19.44 2.01 0.34
CA ALA A 160 19.60 2.42 -1.04
C ALA A 160 19.35 1.24 -1.99
N PHE A 161 19.10 1.54 -3.26
CA PHE A 161 18.99 0.52 -4.29
C PHE A 161 20.24 -0.36 -4.31
N LEU A 162 20.03 -1.66 -4.41
CA LEU A 162 21.10 -2.65 -4.48
C LEU A 162 20.87 -3.51 -5.72
N ASP A 163 21.86 -3.52 -6.61
CA ASP A 163 21.80 -4.33 -7.82
C ASP A 163 22.24 -5.77 -7.52
N PHE A 164 21.25 -6.67 -7.43
CA PHE A 164 21.47 -8.10 -7.19
C PHE A 164 22.27 -8.78 -8.32
N SER A 165 22.27 -8.21 -9.53
CA SER A 165 22.98 -8.80 -10.66
C SER A 165 24.50 -8.77 -10.49
N ARG A 166 25.01 -7.76 -9.77
CA ARG A 166 26.44 -7.63 -9.44
C ARG A 166 26.96 -8.73 -8.52
N PHE A 167 26.06 -9.48 -7.90
CA PHE A 167 26.38 -10.57 -6.98
C PHE A 167 26.10 -11.96 -7.58
N GLY A 168 25.89 -12.03 -8.91
CA GLY A 168 25.69 -13.30 -9.61
C GLY A 168 24.32 -13.94 -9.41
N MET A 169 23.32 -13.19 -8.93
CA MET A 169 21.96 -13.71 -8.76
C MET A 169 21.21 -13.73 -10.09
N SER A 170 20.77 -14.91 -10.52
CA SER A 170 19.96 -15.09 -11.73
C SER A 170 18.54 -14.56 -11.54
N LYS A 171 17.92 -14.81 -10.39
CA LYS A 171 16.59 -14.30 -10.04
C LYS A 171 16.70 -12.98 -9.29
N LYS A 172 16.18 -11.91 -9.89
CA LYS A 172 16.18 -10.56 -9.31
C LYS A 172 14.88 -10.31 -8.54
N PRO A 173 14.93 -9.68 -7.36
CA PRO A 173 13.74 -9.21 -6.68
C PRO A 173 13.10 -8.03 -7.43
N ILE A 174 11.80 -7.85 -7.23
CA ILE A 174 11.05 -6.72 -7.76
C ILE A 174 11.22 -5.54 -6.81
N PHE A 175 11.80 -4.45 -7.29
CA PHE A 175 11.91 -3.22 -6.52
C PHE A 175 10.68 -2.33 -6.71
N ILE A 176 10.13 -1.84 -5.62
CA ILE A 176 9.07 -0.82 -5.61
C ILE A 176 9.47 0.33 -4.69
N ASN A 177 8.95 1.53 -4.94
CA ASN A 177 9.18 2.67 -4.06
C ASN A 177 8.06 3.71 -4.15
N ILE A 178 7.99 4.59 -3.14
CA ILE A 178 7.08 5.73 -3.09
C ILE A 178 7.91 6.96 -2.69
N VAL A 179 7.90 7.95 -3.57
CA VAL A 179 8.62 9.22 -3.41
C VAL A 179 7.65 10.37 -3.13
N ARG A 180 8.19 11.51 -2.70
CA ARG A 180 7.44 12.74 -2.42
C ARG A 180 8.19 13.95 -2.96
N LYS A 181 7.49 15.06 -3.21
CA LYS A 181 8.14 16.35 -3.52
C LYS A 181 9.27 16.63 -2.52
N PRO A 182 10.50 16.96 -2.99
CA PRO A 182 11.68 17.05 -2.11
C PRO A 182 11.49 17.99 -0.92
N LEU A 183 10.94 19.18 -1.15
CA LEU A 183 10.67 20.17 -0.11
C LEU A 183 9.64 19.66 0.90
N ASP A 184 8.49 19.18 0.46
CA ASP A 184 7.44 18.66 1.36
C ASP A 184 7.94 17.50 2.23
N ARG A 185 8.80 16.65 1.67
CA ARG A 185 9.46 15.57 2.42
C ARG A 185 10.40 16.14 3.49
N LEU A 186 11.23 17.12 3.13
CA LEU A 186 12.14 17.80 4.07
C LEU A 186 11.37 18.49 5.19
N VAL A 187 10.32 19.25 4.87
CA VAL A 187 9.44 19.91 5.85
C VAL A 187 8.77 18.87 6.77
N SER A 188 8.28 17.77 6.20
CA SER A 188 7.70 16.66 6.99
C SER A 188 8.73 16.03 7.94
N TYR A 189 9.98 15.88 7.50
CA TYR A 189 11.07 15.38 8.33
C TYR A 189 11.47 16.36 9.43
N TYR A 190 11.53 17.66 9.11
CA TYR A 190 11.88 18.73 10.03
C TYR A 190 10.95 18.77 11.25
N TYR A 191 9.64 18.75 11.01
CA TYR A 191 8.65 18.78 12.08
C TYR A 191 8.51 17.43 12.79
N PHE A 192 8.74 16.32 12.08
CA PHE A 192 8.81 15.00 12.70
C PHE A 192 9.90 14.92 13.78
N LEU A 193 11.08 15.52 13.56
CA LEU A 193 12.14 15.52 14.56
C LEU A 193 11.81 16.36 15.82
N ARG A 194 10.84 17.28 15.73
CA ARG A 194 10.44 18.21 16.81
C ARG A 194 9.21 17.73 17.57
N TYR A 195 8.23 17.19 16.85
CA TYR A 195 6.92 16.86 17.40
C TYR A 195 6.59 15.35 17.35
N GLY A 196 7.39 14.54 16.64
CA GLY A 196 7.16 13.11 16.53
C GLY A 196 6.10 12.72 15.50
N ASP A 197 5.49 11.56 15.75
CA ASP A 197 4.40 11.00 14.97
C ASP A 197 3.33 10.47 15.93
N ASP A 198 2.12 10.25 15.42
CA ASP A 198 0.99 9.68 16.14
C ASP A 198 1.05 8.15 16.25
N PHE A 199 1.88 7.50 15.44
CA PHE A 199 2.08 6.05 15.44
C PHE A 199 2.85 5.55 16.68
N ARG A 200 3.81 6.35 17.17
CA ARG A 200 4.63 6.10 18.36
C ARG A 200 4.80 7.40 19.16
N PRO A 201 3.75 7.85 19.87
CA PRO A 201 3.69 9.18 20.46
C PRO A 201 4.67 9.36 21.63
N TYR A 202 5.03 8.28 22.33
CA TYR A 202 5.90 8.33 23.51
C TYR A 202 7.40 8.33 23.17
N VAL A 203 7.77 8.21 21.90
CA VAL A 203 9.19 8.19 21.49
C VAL A 203 9.73 9.61 21.40
N VAL A 204 10.65 9.95 22.32
CA VAL A 204 11.33 11.24 22.33
C VAL A 204 12.21 11.39 21.10
N ARG A 205 12.02 12.50 20.37
CA ARG A 205 12.74 12.76 19.12
C ARG A 205 13.97 13.65 19.34
N ARG A 206 14.95 13.53 18.43
CA ARG A 206 16.26 14.19 18.53
C ARG A 206 16.18 15.72 18.72
N ARG A 207 15.14 16.37 18.19
CA ARG A 207 14.96 17.83 18.25
C ARG A 207 13.73 18.22 19.09
N GLN A 208 13.21 17.32 19.91
CA GLN A 208 12.04 17.62 20.73
C GLN A 208 12.33 18.79 21.68
N GLY A 209 11.37 19.70 21.80
CA GLY A 209 11.52 20.96 22.54
C GLY A 209 12.00 22.15 21.71
N ASN A 210 12.58 21.93 20.51
CA ASN A 210 12.83 23.01 19.56
C ASN A 210 11.52 23.40 18.86
N LYS A 211 11.05 24.63 19.11
CA LYS A 211 9.80 25.18 18.57
C LYS A 211 9.98 26.08 17.35
N MET A 212 11.20 26.21 16.82
CA MET A 212 11.49 27.03 15.64
C MET A 212 10.71 26.52 14.42
N SER A 213 10.03 27.41 13.71
CA SER A 213 9.34 27.07 12.45
C SER A 213 10.34 26.73 11.34
N PHE A 214 9.87 26.06 10.29
CA PHE A 214 10.71 25.78 9.12
C PHE A 214 11.12 27.08 8.42
N ASP A 215 10.23 28.04 8.30
CA ASP A 215 10.49 29.34 7.69
C ASP A 215 11.56 30.13 8.46
N ASP A 216 11.46 30.18 9.79
CA ASP A 216 12.49 30.81 10.64
C ASP A 216 13.85 30.11 10.50
N CYS A 217 13.84 28.78 10.42
CA CYS A 217 15.05 28.00 10.18
C CYS A 217 15.72 28.44 8.87
N VAL A 218 14.95 28.58 7.78
CA VAL A 218 15.47 28.98 6.47
C VAL A 218 15.99 30.42 6.49
N MET A 219 15.25 31.34 7.11
CA MET A 219 15.68 32.75 7.26
C MET A 219 17.00 32.86 8.04
N ARG A 220 17.19 32.00 9.05
CA ARG A 220 18.41 31.94 9.88
C ARG A 220 19.53 31.07 9.29
N ARG A 221 19.29 30.41 8.14
CA ARG A 221 20.24 29.51 7.47
C ARG A 221 20.74 28.39 8.39
N GLU A 222 19.82 27.79 9.12
CA GLU A 222 20.11 26.73 10.08
C GLU A 222 20.24 25.35 9.40
N LYS A 223 21.04 24.45 9.99
CA LYS A 223 21.41 23.17 9.35
C LYS A 223 20.24 22.22 9.07
N ASP A 224 19.18 22.26 9.88
CA ASP A 224 18.06 21.30 9.78
C ASP A 224 17.15 21.55 8.56
N CYS A 225 17.22 22.74 7.94
CA CYS A 225 16.43 23.15 6.76
C CYS A 225 17.30 23.53 5.56
N ASP A 226 18.61 23.25 5.63
CA ASP A 226 19.53 23.46 4.53
C ASP A 226 19.05 22.73 3.26
N PRO A 227 19.03 23.39 2.08
CA PRO A 227 18.69 22.77 0.80
C PRO A 227 19.45 21.47 0.49
N GLU A 228 20.67 21.29 0.98
CA GLU A 228 21.44 20.05 0.83
C GLU A 228 20.69 18.83 1.40
N ASN A 229 19.88 19.03 2.45
CA ASN A 229 19.07 17.96 3.04
C ASN A 229 17.93 17.46 2.11
N MET A 230 17.67 18.15 0.99
CA MET A 230 16.76 17.65 -0.05
C MET A 230 17.40 16.50 -0.85
N TRP A 231 18.74 16.42 -0.92
CA TRP A 231 19.49 15.37 -1.58
C TRP A 231 19.48 14.06 -0.77
N LEU A 232 18.32 13.40 -0.76
CA LEU A 232 18.12 12.12 -0.10
C LEU A 232 17.50 11.09 -1.04
N GLN A 233 16.50 11.51 -1.82
CA GLN A 233 15.78 10.59 -2.68
C GLN A 233 16.65 10.08 -3.82
N VAL A 234 17.49 10.92 -4.41
CA VAL A 234 18.37 10.48 -5.51
C VAL A 234 19.33 9.38 -5.07
N PRO A 235 20.10 9.50 -3.96
CA PRO A 235 20.93 8.40 -3.44
C PRO A 235 20.19 7.08 -3.20
N PHE A 236 18.93 7.13 -2.75
CA PHE A 236 18.11 5.93 -2.54
C PHE A 236 17.85 5.12 -3.82
N PHE A 237 17.87 5.76 -5.00
CA PHE A 237 17.72 5.08 -6.30
C PHE A 237 19.06 4.89 -7.01
N CYS A 238 19.99 5.82 -6.84
CA CYS A 238 21.35 5.74 -7.37
C CYS A 238 22.07 4.50 -6.83
N GLY A 239 21.89 4.21 -5.53
CA GLY A 239 22.32 2.96 -4.93
C GLY A 239 23.60 3.09 -4.10
N HIS A 240 24.49 2.12 -4.25
CA HIS A 240 25.70 1.98 -3.42
C HIS A 240 26.99 2.36 -4.16
N TYR A 241 26.90 3.27 -5.14
CA TYR A 241 28.05 3.77 -5.89
C TYR A 241 28.64 5.01 -5.20
N ALA A 242 29.92 5.32 -5.44
CA ALA A 242 30.60 6.43 -4.78
C ALA A 242 30.20 7.80 -5.34
N GLU A 243 29.65 7.80 -6.55
CA GLU A 243 29.10 8.97 -7.25
C GLU A 243 27.68 9.33 -6.75
N CYS A 244 27.09 8.43 -5.95
CA CYS A 244 25.89 8.68 -5.16
C CYS A 244 26.29 9.25 -3.78
#